data_AF-A0A938SGC6-F1
#
_entry.id   AF-A0A938SGC6-F1
#
_cell.length_a   1.000
_cell.length_b   1.000
_cell.length_c   1.000
_cell.angle_alpha   90.00
_cell.angle_beta   90.00
_cell.angle_gamma   90.00
#
_symmetry.space_group_name_H-M   'P 1'
#
loop_
_entity.id
_entity.type
_entity.pdbx_description
1 polymer ?
#
loop_
_entity_poly.entity_id
_entity_poly.type
_entity_poly.pdbx_seq_one_letter_code
_entity_poly.pdbx_strand_id
1 'polypeptide(L)'
;MSRIIKKIEIEGQPAWALFDTGAVYTYVRASLVQRSPGRPVSKPVRVALGGREIEIRELRLTEGKIEGLDFVAPSVPVTVLGRADGRELDAIVGSLTMEQWEIRLDPKAGTLDLEGLRRRELIEY
;
A
#
# COMPACT_ATOMS: atom_id res chain seq x y z
N MET A 1 -4.89 -0.65 -17.53
CA MET A 1 -4.45 -0.90 -16.14
C MET A 1 -2.94 -0.79 -16.12
N SER A 2 -2.40 0.28 -15.55
CA SER A 2 -0.96 0.43 -15.32
C SER A 2 -0.62 -0.09 -13.93
N ARG A 3 0.54 -0.72 -13.80
CA ARG A 3 1.12 -1.18 -12.54
C ARG A 3 2.52 -0.64 -12.46
N ILE A 4 2.90 -0.15 -11.29
CA ILE A 4 4.24 0.38 -11.06
C ILE A 4 4.79 -0.27 -9.81
N ILE A 5 5.99 -0.84 -9.94
CA ILE A 5 6.71 -1.41 -8.82
C ILE A 5 7.83 -0.46 -8.43
N LYS A 6 7.87 -0.10 -7.15
CA LYS A 6 8.86 0.83 -6.62
C LYS A 6 9.36 0.37 -5.27
N LYS A 7 10.62 0.67 -4.98
CA LYS A 7 11.16 0.51 -3.63
C LYS A 7 10.71 1.69 -2.78
N ILE A 8 10.11 1.39 -1.64
CA ILE A 8 9.61 2.35 -0.65
C ILE A 8 10.13 1.95 0.73
N GLU A 9 9.80 2.71 1.76
CA GLU A 9 9.92 2.28 3.15
C GLU A 9 8.53 1.95 3.71
N ILE A 10 8.46 0.92 4.53
CA ILE A 10 7.29 0.56 5.35
C ILE A 10 7.81 0.33 6.76
N GLU A 11 7.30 1.07 7.76
CA GLU A 11 7.75 0.98 9.16
C GLU A 11 9.28 1.14 9.29
N GLY A 12 9.86 2.03 8.48
CA GLY A 12 11.31 2.28 8.40
C GLY A 12 12.14 1.18 7.72
N GLN A 13 11.51 0.13 7.19
CA GLN A 13 12.20 -0.96 6.49
C GLN A 13 12.01 -0.86 4.97
N PRO A 14 13.05 -1.16 4.16
CA PRO A 14 12.93 -1.16 2.71
C PRO A 14 11.96 -2.25 2.23
N ALA A 15 11.06 -1.88 1.32
CA ALA A 15 10.00 -2.75 0.80
C ALA A 15 9.79 -2.55 -0.70
N TRP A 16 9.63 -3.64 -1.45
CA TRP A 16 9.13 -3.59 -2.83
C TRP A 16 7.60 -3.49 -2.83
N ALA A 17 7.09 -2.36 -3.30
CA ALA A 17 5.66 -2.09 -3.36
C ALA A 17 5.15 -2.07 -4.80
N LEU A 18 4.03 -2.75 -5.03
CA LEU A 18 3.23 -2.62 -6.23
C LEU A 18 2.13 -1.57 -6.01
N PHE A 19 2.05 -0.57 -6.87
CA PHE A 19 0.94 0.39 -6.90
C PHE A 19 -0.11 -0.13 -7.88
N ASP A 20 -1.29 -0.50 -7.38
CA ASP A 20 -2.34 -1.16 -8.15
C ASP A 20 -3.72 -0.54 -7.88
N THR A 21 -4.25 0.18 -8.87
CA THR A 21 -5.59 0.78 -8.79
C THR A 21 -6.72 -0.25 -8.79
N GLY A 22 -6.44 -1.52 -9.11
CA GLY A 22 -7.40 -2.63 -9.01
C GLY A 22 -7.49 -3.22 -7.61
N ALA A 23 -6.57 -2.89 -6.70
CA ALA A 23 -6.63 -3.31 -5.30
C ALA A 23 -7.25 -2.18 -4.47
N VAL A 24 -8.38 -2.44 -3.80
CA VAL A 24 -9.03 -1.40 -2.95
C VAL A 24 -8.19 -1.11 -1.70
N TYR A 25 -7.77 -2.17 -1.00
CA TYR A 25 -6.98 -2.06 0.22
C TYR A 25 -5.48 -2.06 -0.08
N THR A 26 -4.72 -1.46 0.84
CA THR A 26 -3.28 -1.66 0.92
C THR A 26 -3.00 -2.98 1.67
N TYR A 27 -2.16 -3.83 1.09
CA TYR A 27 -1.73 -5.10 1.69
C TYR A 27 -0.25 -5.05 1.96
N VAL A 28 0.18 -5.48 3.13
CA VAL A 28 1.59 -5.42 3.55
C VAL A 28 2.00 -6.77 4.11
N ARG A 29 3.24 -7.19 3.86
CA ARG A 29 3.79 -8.39 4.45
C ARG A 29 3.71 -8.28 5.98
N ALA A 30 3.03 -9.23 6.61
CA ALA A 30 2.74 -9.20 8.04
C ALA A 30 4.00 -8.98 8.89
N SER A 31 5.14 -9.50 8.45
CA SER A 31 6.42 -9.35 9.15
C SER A 31 6.88 -7.89 9.32
N LEU A 32 6.47 -6.98 8.44
CA LEU A 32 6.87 -5.56 8.46
C LEU A 32 6.02 -4.74 9.44
N VAL A 33 4.78 -5.15 9.70
CA VAL A 33 3.78 -4.37 10.45
C VAL A 33 3.33 -5.02 11.75
N GLN A 34 4.10 -6.01 12.25
CA GLN A 34 3.76 -6.75 13.48
C GLN A 34 3.61 -5.83 14.71
N ARG A 35 4.42 -4.77 14.75
CA ARG A 35 4.46 -3.80 15.85
C ARG A 35 3.56 -2.59 15.63
N SER A 36 3.01 -2.44 14.42
CA SER A 36 2.10 -1.36 14.09
C SER A 36 0.77 -1.51 14.84
N PRO A 37 0.15 -0.42 15.30
CA PRO A 37 -1.17 -0.45 15.94
C PRO A 37 -2.19 -1.19 15.07
N GLY A 38 -2.88 -2.17 15.64
CA GLY A 38 -3.83 -3.02 14.93
C GLY A 38 -5.24 -2.92 15.49
N ARG A 39 -6.23 -3.15 14.63
CA ARG A 39 -7.63 -3.28 15.01
C ARG A 39 -8.26 -4.50 14.33
N PRO A 40 -8.91 -5.41 15.08
CA PRO A 40 -9.66 -6.49 14.47
C PRO A 40 -10.88 -5.95 13.71
N VAL A 41 -11.20 -6.57 12.58
CA VAL A 41 -12.41 -6.28 11.82
C VAL A 41 -13.55 -7.11 12.40
N SER A 42 -14.66 -6.46 12.77
CA SER A 42 -15.79 -7.12 13.43
C SER A 42 -16.51 -8.13 12.55
N LYS A 43 -16.48 -7.93 11.23
CA LYS A 43 -16.99 -8.85 10.22
C LYS A 43 -15.91 -9.05 9.16
N PRO A 44 -15.20 -10.18 9.17
CA PRO A 44 -14.13 -10.42 8.21
C PRO A 44 -14.64 -10.37 6.76
N VAL A 45 -13.83 -9.79 5.88
CA VAL A 45 -14.16 -9.61 4.46
C VAL A 45 -13.28 -10.53 3.63
N ARG A 46 -13.88 -11.28 2.70
CA ARG A 46 -13.15 -12.14 1.77
C ARG A 46 -12.81 -11.38 0.51
N VAL A 47 -11.56 -11.48 0.08
CA VAL A 47 -11.05 -10.81 -1.13
C VAL A 47 -10.14 -11.75 -1.90
N ALA A 48 -10.09 -11.57 -3.23
CA ALA A 48 -9.12 -12.24 -4.07
C ALA A 48 -7.82 -11.42 -4.15
N LEU A 49 -6.70 -12.02 -3.75
CA LEU A 49 -5.38 -11.43 -3.79
C LEU A 49 -4.42 -12.40 -4.49
N GLY A 50 -3.87 -12.00 -5.65
CA GLY A 50 -2.91 -12.83 -6.39
C GLY A 50 -3.45 -14.22 -6.77
N GLY A 51 -4.75 -14.34 -7.08
CA GLY A 51 -5.40 -15.60 -7.42
C GLY A 51 -5.76 -16.49 -6.23
N ARG A 52 -5.59 -16.00 -5.00
CA ARG A 52 -5.97 -16.70 -3.76
C ARG A 52 -7.06 -15.93 -3.04
N GLU A 53 -7.98 -16.64 -2.41
CA GLU A 53 -8.92 -16.03 -1.47
C GLU A 53 -8.21 -15.82 -0.12
N ILE A 54 -8.32 -14.62 0.44
CA ILE A 54 -7.88 -14.30 1.79
C ILE A 54 -9.02 -13.66 2.58
N GLU A 55 -8.95 -13.76 3.89
CA GLU A 55 -9.92 -13.17 4.81
C GLU A 55 -9.26 -12.02 5.59
N ILE A 56 -9.79 -10.80 5.40
CA ILE A 56 -9.32 -9.61 6.12
C ILE A 56 -9.91 -9.66 7.53
N ARG A 57 -9.09 -10.02 8.51
CA ARG A 57 -9.47 -10.14 9.93
C ARG A 57 -8.97 -8.99 10.79
N GLU A 58 -7.93 -8.30 10.37
CA GLU A 58 -7.40 -7.12 11.05
C GLU A 58 -6.89 -6.10 10.04
N LEU A 59 -6.85 -4.84 10.50
CA LEU A 59 -6.14 -3.76 9.84
C LEU A 59 -5.04 -3.26 10.76
N ARG A 60 -3.92 -2.84 10.18
CA ARG A 60 -2.80 -2.19 10.86
C ARG A 60 -2.69 -0.76 10.38
N LEU A 61 -2.40 0.19 11.26
CA LEU A 61 -2.05 1.55 10.85
C LEU A 61 -0.56 1.54 10.46
N THR A 62 -0.28 1.64 9.17
CA THR A 62 1.07 1.57 8.62
C THR A 62 1.61 2.93 8.26
N GLU A 63 2.85 3.20 8.66
CA GLU A 63 3.64 4.31 8.16
C GLU A 63 4.50 3.83 6.99
N GLY A 64 4.55 4.63 5.93
CA GLY A 64 5.41 4.36 4.79
C GLY A 64 6.04 5.62 4.23
N LYS A 65 7.04 5.45 3.37
CA LYS A 65 7.74 6.55 2.73
C LYS A 65 8.00 6.26 1.27
N ILE A 66 7.61 7.18 0.39
CA ILE A 66 7.85 7.11 -1.05
C ILE A 66 8.77 8.27 -1.42
N GLU A 67 10.00 7.99 -1.86
CA GLU A 67 10.97 9.03 -2.24
C GLU A 67 11.21 10.11 -1.17
N GLY A 68 11.26 9.72 0.10
CA GLY A 68 11.42 10.71 1.18
C GLY A 68 10.11 11.23 1.78
N LEU A 69 8.97 11.01 1.12
CA LEU A 69 7.67 11.55 1.51
C LEU A 69 6.87 10.54 2.32
N ASP A 70 6.56 10.88 3.57
CA ASP A 70 5.82 9.99 4.47
C ASP A 70 4.33 9.91 4.09
N PHE A 71 3.73 8.74 4.25
CA PHE A 71 2.28 8.55 4.17
C PHE A 71 1.84 7.61 5.30
N VAL A 72 0.56 7.69 5.67
CA VAL A 72 -0.04 6.76 6.64
C VAL A 72 -1.21 6.06 5.96
N ALA A 73 -1.38 4.77 6.21
CA ALA A 73 -2.46 4.01 5.61
C ALA A 73 -2.93 2.86 6.51
N PRO A 74 -4.23 2.59 6.58
CA PRO A 74 -4.71 1.29 7.00
C PRO A 74 -4.20 0.23 6.02
N SER A 75 -3.58 -0.83 6.53
CA SER A 75 -3.09 -1.95 5.74
C SER A 75 -3.62 -3.29 6.26
N VAL A 76 -3.80 -4.23 5.34
CA VAL A 76 -4.10 -5.62 5.64
C VAL A 76 -2.78 -6.38 5.75
N PRO A 77 -2.42 -6.91 6.93
CA PRO A 77 -1.24 -7.76 7.05
C PRO A 77 -1.50 -9.11 6.39
N VAL A 78 -0.60 -9.54 5.50
CA VAL A 78 -0.68 -10.82 4.79
C VAL A 78 0.67 -11.55 4.82
N THR A 79 0.65 -12.88 4.88
CA THR A 79 1.90 -13.66 4.94
C THR A 79 2.64 -13.67 3.60
N VAL A 80 1.90 -13.74 2.48
CA VAL A 80 2.46 -13.85 1.13
C VAL A 80 1.66 -12.99 0.15
N LEU A 81 2.33 -12.03 -0.49
CA LEU A 81 1.75 -11.16 -1.52
C LEU A 81 1.96 -11.69 -2.95
N GLY A 82 2.97 -12.53 -3.15
CA GLY A 82 3.35 -13.07 -4.46
C GLY A 82 4.47 -12.27 -5.12
N ARG A 83 4.51 -12.34 -6.46
CA ARG A 83 5.55 -11.73 -7.29
C ARG A 83 4.93 -10.90 -8.41
N ALA A 84 5.58 -9.81 -8.77
CA ALA A 84 5.29 -9.01 -9.96
C ALA A 84 6.61 -8.53 -10.58
N ASP A 85 6.69 -8.53 -11.92
CA ASP A 85 7.88 -8.20 -12.71
C ASP A 85 9.18 -8.85 -12.18
N GLY A 86 9.11 -10.13 -11.80
CA GLY A 86 10.24 -10.90 -11.27
C GLY A 86 10.66 -10.56 -9.84
N ARG A 87 9.97 -9.66 -9.14
CA ARG A 87 10.26 -9.25 -7.75
C ARG A 87 9.24 -9.82 -6.79
N GLU A 88 9.71 -10.24 -5.62
CA GLU A 88 8.81 -10.52 -4.49
C GLU A 88 8.26 -9.23 -3.92
N LEU A 89 6.95 -9.22 -3.68
CA LEU A 89 6.28 -8.06 -3.14
C LEU A 89 6.30 -8.09 -1.61
N ASP A 90 6.59 -6.93 -1.05
CA ASP A 90 6.51 -6.62 0.38
C ASP A 90 5.25 -5.81 0.70
N ALA A 91 4.75 -5.05 -0.29
CA ALA A 91 3.48 -4.32 -0.20
C ALA A 91 2.74 -4.27 -1.55
N ILE A 92 1.43 -4.11 -1.48
CA ILE A 92 0.57 -3.62 -2.55
C ILE A 92 -0.12 -2.37 -2.02
N VAL A 93 0.14 -1.21 -2.62
CA VAL A 93 -0.52 0.06 -2.28
C VAL A 93 -1.78 0.15 -3.14
N GLY A 94 -2.92 0.10 -2.47
CA GLY A 94 -4.24 0.07 -3.10
C GLY A 94 -4.82 1.46 -3.35
N SER A 95 -5.94 1.51 -4.07
CA SER A 95 -6.61 2.72 -4.51
C SER A 95 -7.00 3.65 -3.36
N LEU A 96 -7.47 3.14 -2.22
CA LEU A 96 -7.85 4.01 -1.08
C LEU A 96 -6.66 4.82 -0.55
N THR A 97 -5.50 4.19 -0.41
CA THR A 97 -4.28 4.89 0.01
C THR A 97 -3.79 5.85 -1.06
N MET A 98 -3.86 5.43 -2.32
CA MET A 98 -3.45 6.27 -3.44
C MET A 98 -4.33 7.51 -3.56
N GLU A 99 -5.64 7.38 -3.42
CA GLU A 99 -6.60 8.48 -3.47
C GLU A 99 -6.40 9.44 -2.29
N GLN A 100 -6.31 8.91 -1.06
CA GLN A 100 -6.10 9.72 0.14
C GLN A 100 -4.89 10.65 0.01
N TRP A 101 -3.81 10.16 -0.59
CA TRP A 101 -2.56 10.90 -0.73
C TRP A 101 -2.32 11.45 -2.14
N GLU A 102 -3.34 11.41 -3.00
CA GLU A 102 -3.27 11.81 -4.40
C GLU A 102 -2.06 11.24 -5.18
N ILE A 103 -1.67 10.00 -4.86
CA ILE A 103 -0.62 9.27 -5.57
C ILE A 103 -1.20 8.78 -6.89
N ARG A 104 -0.69 9.29 -8.01
CA ARG A 104 -1.15 8.91 -9.35
C ARG A 104 -0.08 8.09 -10.07
N LEU A 105 -0.52 7.15 -10.90
CA LEU A 105 0.39 6.43 -11.79
C LEU A 105 0.67 7.31 -13.02
N ASP A 106 1.93 7.41 -13.42
CA ASP A 106 2.35 7.93 -14.72
C ASP A 106 2.87 6.77 -15.58
N PRO A 107 2.01 6.16 -16.41
CA PRO A 107 2.40 5.03 -17.25
C PRO A 107 3.38 5.42 -18.37
N LYS A 108 3.43 6.70 -18.77
CA LYS A 108 4.31 7.17 -19.83
C LYS A 108 5.75 7.24 -19.33
N ALA A 109 5.94 7.71 -18.10
CA ALA A 109 7.24 7.78 -17.45
C ALA A 109 7.61 6.53 -16.64
N GLY A 110 6.66 5.60 -16.43
CA GLY A 110 6.88 4.41 -15.60
C GLY A 110 7.12 4.75 -14.12
N THR A 111 6.59 5.89 -13.66
CA THR A 111 6.79 6.41 -12.30
C THR A 111 5.49 6.86 -11.64
N LEU A 112 5.57 7.34 -10.41
CA LEU A 112 4.45 7.91 -9.66
C LEU A 112 4.50 9.43 -9.74
N ASP A 113 3.34 10.03 -9.96
CA ASP A 113 3.11 11.43 -9.61
C ASP A 113 2.76 11.51 -8.12
N LEU A 114 3.57 12.27 -7.40
CA LEU A 114 3.53 12.45 -5.93
C LEU A 114 3.26 13.91 -5.55
N GLU A 115 2.79 14.76 -6.47
CA GLU A 115 2.56 16.18 -6.19
C GLU A 115 1.60 16.40 -5.02
N GLY A 116 0.51 15.65 -4.95
CA GLY A 116 -0.44 15.79 -3.84
C GLY A 116 0.13 15.30 -2.51
N LEU A 117 0.91 14.21 -2.51
CA LEU A 117 1.64 13.76 -1.32
C LEU A 117 2.64 14.83 -0.81
N ARG A 118 3.30 15.57 -1.73
CA ARG A 118 4.20 16.68 -1.37
C ARG A 118 3.46 17.89 -0.80
N ARG A 119 2.31 18.24 -1.37
CA ARG A 119 1.52 19.40 -0.95
C ARG A 119 1.10 19.31 0.52
N ARG A 120 0.89 18.08 1.03
CA ARG A 120 0.23 17.79 2.32
C ARG A 120 -1.18 18.43 2.36
N GLU A 121 -2.06 17.99 3.27
CA GLU A 121 -3.39 18.62 3.39
C GLU A 121 -3.21 20.14 3.63
N LEU A 122 -3.68 20.94 2.67
CA LEU A 122 -3.77 22.38 2.80
C LEU A 122 -5.25 22.70 3.00
N ILE A 123 -5.66 22.75 4.28
CA ILE A 123 -7.01 23.16 4.68
C ILE A 123 -6.94 24.65 4.96
N GLU A 124 -7.40 25.47 4.02
CA GLU A 124 -7.68 26.88 4.28
C GLU A 124 -9.09 27.00 4.87
N TYR A 125 -9.20 27.70 6.00
CA TYR A 125 -10.46 28.09 6.62
C TYR A 125 -10.57 29.61 6.71
#